data_AF-A0A957YDI1-F1
#
_entry.id   AF-A0A957YDI1-F1
#
_cell.length_a   1.000
_cell.length_b   1.000
_cell.length_c   1.000
_cell.angle_alpha   90.00
_cell.angle_beta   90.00
_cell.angle_gamma   90.00
#
_symmetry.space_group_name_H-M   'P 1'
#
loop_
_entity.id
_entity.type
_entity.pdbx_description
1 polymer ?
#
loop_
_entity_poly.entity_id
_entity_poly.type
_entity_poly.pdbx_seq_one_letter_code
_entity_poly.pdbx_strand_id
1 'polypeptide(L)'
;MFSHEEIKLDYGMAEAMIQSFKAGHQELQQASGNMKKIADQLESGALLGKGGEAFVDAINGGLVPSINKLAEKFEELAGDVQDAVRFMQQADKRAKSKF
;
A
#
# COMPACT_ATOMS: atom_id res chain seq x y z
N MET A 1 -6.65 7.72 40.41
CA MET A 1 -5.53 8.44 39.77
C MET A 1 -5.23 7.68 38.49
N PHE A 2 -5.72 8.16 37.34
CA PHE A 2 -5.55 7.45 36.07
C PHE A 2 -4.09 7.61 35.63
N SER A 3 -3.36 6.50 35.68
CA SER A 3 -2.04 6.35 35.08
C SER A 3 -2.14 6.77 33.62
N HIS A 4 -1.53 7.89 33.27
CA HIS A 4 -1.28 8.23 31.88
C HIS A 4 -0.23 7.23 31.40
N GLU A 5 -0.65 6.09 30.86
CA GLU A 5 0.23 5.33 29.97
C GLU A 5 0.62 6.32 28.88
N GLU A 6 1.86 6.83 28.93
CA GLU A 6 2.42 7.62 27.85
C GLU A 6 2.29 6.76 26.59
N ILE A 7 1.37 7.12 25.70
CA ILE A 7 1.32 6.55 24.36
C ILE A 7 2.65 6.89 23.71
N LYS A 8 3.60 5.95 23.76
CA LYS A 8 4.92 6.05 23.13
C LYS A 8 4.85 5.30 21.82
N LEU A 9 5.07 6.04 20.74
CA LEU A 9 5.27 5.43 19.44
C LEU A 9 6.66 4.79 19.41
N ASP A 10 6.74 3.50 19.11
CA ASP A 10 7.99 2.88 18.75
C ASP A 10 8.38 3.36 17.33
N TYR A 11 9.28 4.33 17.27
CA TYR A 11 9.74 4.92 16.02
C TYR A 11 10.42 3.90 15.09
N GLY A 12 11.07 2.87 15.64
CA GLY A 12 11.70 1.81 14.86
C GLY A 12 10.67 0.92 14.19
N MET A 13 9.63 0.52 14.92
CA MET A 13 8.52 -0.25 14.37
C MET A 13 7.70 0.57 13.36
N ALA A 14 7.50 1.87 13.63
CA ALA A 14 6.79 2.76 12.70
C ALA A 14 7.55 2.91 11.37
N GLU A 15 8.87 3.10 11.42
CA GLU A 15 9.70 3.14 10.21
C GLU A 15 9.66 1.82 9.45
N ALA A 16 9.79 0.69 10.15
CA ALA A 16 9.67 -0.63 9.53
C ALA A 16 8.32 -0.82 8.83
N MET A 17 7.22 -0.39 9.46
CA MET A 17 5.87 -0.43 8.89
C MET A 17 5.75 0.43 7.62
N ILE A 18 6.30 1.66 7.64
CA ILE A 18 6.34 2.54 6.46
C ILE A 18 7.07 1.84 5.30
N GLN A 19 8.22 1.24 5.57
CA GLN A 19 8.99 0.54 4.54
C GLN A 19 8.24 -0.69 4.00
N SER A 20 7.59 -1.46 4.86
CA SER A 20 6.76 -2.60 4.42
C SER A 20 5.61 -2.17 3.51
N PHE A 21 4.91 -1.08 3.83
CA PHE A 21 3.85 -0.58 2.96
C PHE A 21 4.38 -0.08 1.61
N LYS A 22 5.52 0.63 1.60
CA LYS A 22 6.15 1.10 0.36
C LYS A 22 6.60 -0.06 -0.53
N ALA A 23 7.22 -1.08 0.06
CA ALA A 23 7.62 -2.28 -0.66
C ALA A 23 6.39 -3.01 -1.24
N GLY A 24 5.36 -3.23 -0.42
CA GLY A 24 4.13 -3.86 -0.87
C GLY A 24 3.40 -3.08 -1.97
N HIS A 25 3.41 -1.75 -1.93
CA HIS A 25 2.88 -0.92 -3.02
C HIS A 25 3.62 -1.20 -4.33
N GLN A 26 4.96 -1.25 -4.31
CA GLN A 26 5.76 -1.54 -5.50
C GLN A 26 5.51 -2.96 -6.05
N GLU A 27 5.42 -3.95 -5.16
CA GLU A 27 5.09 -5.33 -5.54
C GLU A 27 3.71 -5.43 -6.21
N LEU A 28 2.71 -4.72 -5.69
CA LEU A 28 1.36 -4.67 -6.26
C LEU A 28 1.34 -3.97 -7.63
N GLN A 29 2.08 -2.87 -7.79
CA GLN A 29 2.22 -2.21 -9.09
C GLN A 29 2.88 -3.13 -10.13
N GLN A 30 3.90 -3.88 -9.73
CA GLN A 30 4.55 -4.87 -10.59
C GLN A 30 3.58 -5.99 -10.97
N ALA A 31 2.83 -6.54 -10.00
CA ALA A 31 1.82 -7.56 -10.25
C ALA A 31 0.74 -7.08 -11.22
N SER A 32 0.23 -5.87 -11.02
CA SER A 32 -0.74 -5.22 -11.92
C SER A 32 -0.20 -5.11 -13.36
N GLY A 33 1.04 -4.64 -13.51
CA GLY A 33 1.70 -4.56 -14.81
C GLY A 33 1.91 -5.91 -15.49
N ASN A 34 2.27 -6.95 -14.72
CA ASN A 34 2.42 -8.31 -15.24
C ASN A 34 1.07 -8.89 -15.71
N MET A 35 0.00 -8.66 -14.95
CA MET A 35 -1.34 -9.13 -15.34
C MET A 35 -1.84 -8.46 -16.61
N LYS A 36 -1.63 -7.15 -16.77
CA LYS A 36 -1.94 -6.44 -18.02
C LYS A 36 -1.20 -7.05 -19.22
N LYS A 37 0.10 -7.30 -19.09
CA LYS A 37 0.89 -7.96 -20.16
C LYS A 37 0.34 -9.34 -20.53
N ILE A 38 -0.12 -10.12 -19.54
CA ILE A 38 -0.75 -11.42 -19.80
C ILE A 38 -2.06 -11.23 -20.57
N ALA A 39 -2.90 -10.27 -20.16
CA ALA A 39 -4.14 -9.97 -20.89
C ALA A 39 -3.85 -9.54 -22.34
N ASP A 40 -2.88 -8.65 -22.56
CA ASP A 40 -2.48 -8.19 -23.90
C ASP A 40 -2.01 -9.35 -24.80
N GLN A 41 -1.26 -10.31 -24.24
CA GLN A 41 -0.82 -11.50 -24.97
C GLN A 41 -1.99 -12.41 -25.33
N LEU A 42 -2.96 -12.56 -24.44
CA LEU A 42 -4.17 -13.36 -24.67
C LEU A 42 -5.07 -12.71 -25.74
N GLU A 43 -5.26 -11.38 -25.69
CA GLU A 43 -5.96 -10.59 -26.71
C GLU A 43 -5.28 -10.71 -28.09
N SER A 44 -3.94 -10.77 -28.12
CA SER A 44 -3.15 -10.90 -29.34
C SER A 44 -3.22 -12.30 -30.00
N GLY A 45 -4.09 -13.18 -29.49
CA GLY A 45 -4.40 -14.46 -30.10
C GLY A 45 -3.73 -15.67 -29.46
N ALA A 46 -3.10 -15.52 -28.28
CA ALA A 46 -2.61 -16.68 -27.54
C ALA A 46 -3.74 -17.59 -27.02
N LEU A 47 -4.94 -17.03 -26.77
CA LEU A 47 -6.14 -17.79 -26.43
C LEU A 47 -7.37 -17.19 -27.14
N LEU A 48 -7.67 -17.70 -28.33
CA LEU A 48 -8.80 -17.21 -29.15
C LEU A 48 -10.13 -17.84 -28.72
N GLY A 49 -11.18 -17.02 -28.64
CA GLY A 49 -12.55 -17.42 -28.34
C GLY A 49 -13.04 -16.98 -26.95
N LYS A 50 -14.29 -17.33 -26.64
CA LYS A 50 -15.03 -16.84 -25.45
C LYS A 50 -14.31 -17.01 -24.11
N GLY A 51 -13.48 -18.05 -23.98
CA GLY A 51 -12.69 -18.29 -22.77
C GLY A 51 -11.56 -17.28 -22.58
N GLY A 52 -10.90 -16.88 -23.67
CA GLY A 52 -9.86 -15.84 -23.63
C GLY A 52 -10.44 -14.46 -23.40
N GLU A 53 -11.54 -14.13 -24.08
CA GLU A 53 -12.29 -12.89 -23.86
C GLU A 53 -12.72 -12.77 -22.38
N ALA A 54 -13.36 -13.80 -21.83
CA ALA A 54 -13.79 -13.78 -20.42
C ALA A 54 -12.62 -13.66 -19.42
N PHE A 55 -11.47 -14.25 -19.73
CA PHE A 55 -10.29 -14.17 -18.86
C PHE A 55 -9.62 -12.80 -18.93
N VAL A 56 -9.51 -12.22 -20.12
CA VAL A 56 -9.06 -10.85 -20.35
C VAL A 56 -9.97 -9.87 -19.61
N ASP A 57 -11.29 -10.02 -19.75
CA ASP A 57 -12.28 -9.19 -19.06
C ASP A 57 -12.15 -9.31 -17.54
N ALA A 58 -11.92 -10.52 -17.00
CA ALA A 58 -11.70 -10.71 -15.57
C ALA A 58 -10.42 -10.05 -15.08
N ILE A 59 -9.33 -10.10 -15.87
CA ILE A 59 -8.07 -9.42 -15.53
C ILE A 59 -8.26 -7.90 -15.55
N ASN A 60 -8.74 -7.36 -16.67
CA ASN A 60 -8.79 -5.92 -16.91
C ASN A 60 -9.92 -5.24 -16.12
N GLY A 61 -11.06 -5.90 -15.97
CA GLY A 61 -12.24 -5.36 -15.30
C GLY A 61 -12.32 -5.65 -13.80
N GLY A 62 -11.67 -6.71 -13.31
CA GLY A 62 -11.77 -7.13 -11.91
C GLY A 62 -10.44 -7.07 -11.17
N LEU A 63 -9.47 -7.88 -11.61
CA LEU A 63 -8.24 -8.11 -10.87
C LEU A 63 -7.34 -6.87 -10.82
N VAL A 64 -7.00 -6.30 -11.99
CA VAL A 64 -6.11 -5.13 -12.09
C VAL A 64 -6.63 -3.93 -11.30
N PRO A 65 -7.91 -3.52 -11.42
CA PRO A 65 -8.47 -2.44 -10.61
C PRO A 65 -8.39 -2.72 -9.11
N SER A 66 -8.62 -3.96 -8.69
CA SER A 66 -8.56 -4.35 -7.27
C SER A 66 -7.14 -4.28 -6.72
N ILE A 67 -6.14 -4.72 -7.49
CA ILE A 67 -4.71 -4.61 -7.13
C ILE A 67 -4.32 -3.13 -7.02
N ASN A 68 -4.72 -2.30 -7.97
CA ASN A 68 -4.40 -0.86 -7.94
C ASN A 68 -5.00 -0.19 -6.70
N LYS A 69 -6.26 -0.48 -6.37
CA LYS A 69 -6.91 0.04 -5.16
C LYS A 69 -6.19 -0.39 -3.88
N LEU A 70 -5.70 -1.64 -3.83
CA LEU A 70 -4.90 -2.11 -2.70
C LEU A 70 -3.55 -1.38 -2.62
N ALA A 71 -2.90 -1.14 -3.76
CA ALA A 71 -1.64 -0.41 -3.83
C ALA A 71 -1.80 1.05 -3.35
N GLU A 72 -2.88 1.72 -3.74
CA GLU A 72 -3.24 3.05 -3.24
C GLU A 72 -3.41 3.06 -1.72
N LYS A 73 -4.05 2.03 -1.15
CA LYS A 73 -4.20 1.91 0.31
C LYS A 73 -2.88 1.67 1.03
N PHE A 74 -1.92 0.98 0.42
CA PHE A 74 -0.59 0.83 1.00
C PHE A 74 0.15 2.17 1.03
N GLU A 75 0.04 2.96 -0.04
CA GLU A 75 0.63 4.30 -0.09
C GLU A 75 -0.01 5.25 0.93
N GLU A 76 -1.34 5.24 1.06
CA GLU A 76 -2.09 6.00 2.07
C GLU A 76 -1.63 5.65 3.49
N LEU A 77 -1.58 4.36 3.82
CA LEU A 77 -1.18 3.91 5.17
C LEU A 77 0.29 4.24 5.47
N ALA A 78 1.19 4.21 4.48
CA ALA A 78 2.56 4.67 4.67
C ALA A 78 2.60 6.18 5.02
N GLY A 79 1.76 6.99 4.39
CA GLY A 79 1.62 8.41 4.68
C GLY A 79 1.07 8.67 6.09
N ASP A 80 0.00 7.97 6.46
CA ASP A 80 -0.63 8.10 7.79
C ASP A 80 0.35 7.79 8.92
N VAL A 81 1.12 6.69 8.79
CA VAL A 81 2.14 6.33 9.80
C VAL A 81 3.25 7.38 9.83
N GLN A 82 3.68 7.89 8.68
CA GLN A 82 4.70 8.93 8.60
C GLN A 82 4.26 10.23 9.29
N ASP A 83 3.00 10.63 9.13
CA ASP A 83 2.45 11.81 9.77
C ASP A 83 2.25 11.62 11.27
N ALA A 84 1.85 10.42 11.71
CA ALA A 84 1.82 10.07 13.13
C ALA A 84 3.21 10.16 13.78
N VAL A 85 4.26 9.68 13.11
CA VAL A 85 5.67 9.83 13.57
C VAL A 85 6.03 11.30 13.72
N ARG A 86 5.74 12.14 12.72
CA ARG A 86 6.04 13.58 12.77
C ARG A 86 5.30 14.27 13.90
N PHE A 87 4.03 13.94 14.12
CA PHE A 87 3.22 14.52 15.19
C PHE A 87 3.81 14.19 16.56
N MET A 88 4.17 12.92 16.80
CA MET A 88 4.77 12.48 18.07
C MET A 88 6.12 13.14 18.32
N GLN A 89 6.99 13.21 17.32
CA GLN A 89 8.30 13.88 17.44
C GLN A 89 8.16 15.37 17.78
N GLN A 90 7.14 16.06 17.25
CA GLN A 90 6.86 17.46 17.59
C GLN A 90 6.33 17.59 19.02
N ALA A 91 5.46 16.69 19.45
CA ALA A 91 4.96 16.65 20.82
C ALA A 91 6.11 16.45 21.83
N ASP A 92 7.01 15.49 21.55
CA ASP A 92 8.19 15.22 22.38
C ASP A 92 9.11 16.45 22.49
N LYS A 93 9.36 17.16 21.38
CA LYS A 93 10.16 18.40 21.39
C LYS A 93 9.53 19.50 22.22
N ARG A 94 8.21 19.70 22.10
CA ARG A 94 7.46 20.70 22.89
C ARG A 94 7.40 20.35 24.37
N ALA A 95 7.34 19.07 24.71
CA ALA A 95 7.40 18.62 26.10
C ALA A 95 8.77 18.89 26.71
N LYS A 96 9.85 18.59 25.98
CA LYS A 96 11.24 18.85 26.41
C LYS A 96 11.57 20.33 26.57
N SER A 97 10.93 21.23 25.82
CA SER A 97 11.18 22.68 25.94
C SER A 97 10.45 23.35 27.13
N LYS A 98 9.58 22.62 27.83
CA LYS A 98 8.80 23.13 28.97
C LYS A 98 9.41 22.82 30.35
N PHE A 99 10.53 22.11 30.37
CA PHE A 99 11.34 21.78 31.55
C PHE A 99 12.77 22.25 31.34
#